data_AF-A0A482Z593-F1
#
_entry.id   AF-A0A482Z593-F1
#
_cell.length_a   1.000
_cell.length_b   1.000
_cell.length_c   1.000
_cell.angle_alpha   90.00
_cell.angle_beta   90.00
_cell.angle_gamma   90.00
#
_symmetry.space_group_name_H-M   'P 1'
#
loop_
_entity.id
_entity.type
_entity.pdbx_description
1 polymer ?
#
loop_
_entity_poly.entity_id
_entity_poly.type
_entity_poly.pdbx_seq_one_letter_code
_entity_poly.pdbx_strand_id
1 'polypeptide(L)'
;MVKESYQLCASCHLDNGLGKVNGSFPVIASQHQSVIIKQLKDIQNKYRQNPTMYPFSDPQTIGGAQAMIDVAAYIQSLPSSPDNGVGSGDGLENGKNLYLNNCTGCHSYQGEGNAQNVFPRIKDQHFEYLARQLKWIRDGYRTNGNSNMLNLIKNMSDKDLEDLADYVSRF
;
A
#
# COMPACT_ATOMS: atom_id res chain seq x y z
N MET A 1 -3.79 3.49 25.31
CA MET A 1 -4.59 2.63 24.40
C MET A 1 -4.19 2.80 22.93
N VAL A 2 -4.61 3.83 22.17
CA VAL A 2 -4.28 3.94 20.72
C VAL A 2 -2.78 3.95 20.40
N LYS A 3 -2.00 4.76 21.16
CA LYS A 3 -0.54 4.87 20.97
C LYS A 3 0.21 3.58 21.33
N GLU A 4 -0.31 2.79 22.27
CA GLU A 4 0.28 1.51 22.70
C GLU A 4 0.07 0.43 21.63
N SER A 5 -1.12 0.34 21.04
CA SER A 5 -1.38 -0.60 19.94
C SER A 5 -0.52 -0.30 18.71
N TYR A 6 -0.22 0.97 18.43
CA TYR A 6 0.65 1.35 17.32
C TYR A 6 2.14 1.07 17.56
N GLN A 7 2.63 1.04 18.80
CA GLN A 7 4.04 0.78 19.10
C GLN A 7 4.54 -0.56 18.52
N LEU A 8 3.64 -1.56 18.44
CA LEU A 8 3.93 -2.84 17.77
C LEU A 8 4.21 -2.65 16.27
N CYS A 9 3.47 -1.77 15.61
CA CYS A 9 3.63 -1.46 14.19
C CYS A 9 4.90 -0.64 13.93
N ALA A 10 5.21 0.31 14.82
CA ALA A 10 6.32 1.24 14.69
C ALA A 10 7.69 0.55 14.61
N SER A 11 7.83 -0.65 15.18
CA SER A 11 9.07 -1.43 15.12
C SER A 11 9.54 -1.73 13.68
N CYS A 12 8.59 -1.79 12.73
CA CYS A 12 8.85 -2.07 11.33
C CYS A 12 8.48 -0.89 10.41
N HIS A 13 7.36 -0.23 10.70
CA HIS A 13 6.85 0.89 9.89
C HIS A 13 7.32 2.27 10.36
N LEU A 14 8.18 2.33 11.38
CA LEU A 14 8.67 3.53 12.07
C LEU A 14 7.56 4.29 12.82
N ASP A 15 7.93 5.13 13.78
CA ASP A 15 6.98 5.91 14.60
C ASP A 15 6.11 6.86 13.78
N ASN A 16 6.60 7.29 12.62
CA ASN A 16 5.90 8.16 11.68
C ASN A 16 5.11 7.39 10.61
N GLY A 17 5.18 6.05 10.59
CA GLY A 17 4.48 5.22 9.61
C GLY A 17 5.03 5.28 8.19
N LEU A 18 6.24 5.82 7.97
CA LEU A 18 6.86 5.94 6.66
C LEU A 18 7.57 4.66 6.19
N GLY A 19 7.85 3.70 7.07
CA GLY A 19 8.52 2.46 6.69
C GLY A 19 9.95 2.69 6.17
N LYS A 20 10.38 1.91 5.17
CA LYS A 20 11.76 1.95 4.65
C LYS A 20 11.79 2.10 3.15
N VAL A 21 12.63 3.01 2.67
CA VAL A 21 12.85 3.36 1.25
C VAL A 21 13.11 2.15 0.36
N ASN A 22 13.82 1.12 0.86
CA ASN A 22 14.06 -0.13 0.13
C ASN A 22 12.80 -1.01 -0.05
N GLY A 23 11.63 -0.50 0.33
CA GLY A 23 10.33 -1.15 0.22
C GLY A 23 10.10 -2.28 1.20
N SER A 24 11.06 -2.67 2.06
CA SER A 24 10.88 -3.83 2.96
C SER A 24 9.68 -3.65 3.88
N PHE A 25 9.43 -2.41 4.32
CA PHE A 25 8.23 -2.01 5.04
C PHE A 25 7.60 -0.81 4.32
N PRO A 26 6.34 -0.90 3.88
CA PRO A 26 5.68 0.18 3.17
C PRO A 26 5.35 1.36 4.09
N VAL A 27 5.13 2.51 3.46
CA VAL A 27 4.42 3.64 4.04
C VAL A 27 2.99 3.19 4.36
N ILE A 28 2.59 3.36 5.61
CA ILE A 28 1.20 3.16 6.08
C ILE A 28 0.56 4.47 6.50
N ALA A 29 1.35 5.49 6.84
CA ALA A 29 0.86 6.81 7.24
C ALA A 29 -0.09 7.41 6.20
N SER A 30 -1.13 8.11 6.68
CA SER A 30 -2.19 8.71 5.85
C SER A 30 -2.99 7.74 4.98
N GLN A 31 -2.79 6.42 5.09
CA GLN A 31 -3.60 5.46 4.37
C GLN A 31 -5.04 5.48 4.91
N HIS A 32 -6.02 5.25 4.04
CA HIS A 32 -7.42 5.18 4.43
C HIS A 32 -7.64 4.09 5.49
N GLN A 33 -8.35 4.42 6.57
CA GLN A 33 -8.66 3.49 7.64
C GLN A 33 -9.34 2.22 7.09
N SER A 34 -10.29 2.37 6.15
CA SER A 34 -10.98 1.24 5.51
C SER A 34 -10.02 0.29 4.79
N VAL A 35 -8.97 0.84 4.15
CA VAL A 35 -7.95 0.07 3.45
C VAL A 35 -7.04 -0.65 4.46
N ILE A 36 -6.62 0.02 5.54
CA ILE A 36 -5.81 -0.61 6.60
C ILE A 36 -6.57 -1.76 7.25
N ILE A 37 -7.83 -1.55 7.64
CA ILE A 37 -8.68 -2.61 8.21
C ILE A 37 -8.80 -3.78 7.24
N LYS A 38 -9.08 -3.52 5.96
CA LYS A 38 -9.16 -4.57 4.93
C LYS A 38 -7.85 -5.36 4.84
N GLN A 39 -6.70 -4.68 4.75
CA GLN A 39 -5.42 -5.39 4.62
C GLN A 39 -5.08 -6.20 5.87
N LEU A 40 -5.32 -5.68 7.07
CA LEU A 40 -5.10 -6.41 8.31
C LEU A 40 -6.00 -7.66 8.38
N LYS A 41 -7.29 -7.54 8.00
CA LYS A 41 -8.20 -8.70 7.95
C LYS A 41 -7.83 -9.72 6.88
N ASP A 42 -7.41 -9.28 5.71
CA ASP A 42 -6.95 -10.20 4.65
C ASP A 42 -5.69 -10.97 5.05
N ILE A 43 -4.76 -10.32 5.78
CA ILE A 43 -3.54 -10.96 6.30
C ILE A 43 -3.89 -11.91 7.47
N GLN A 44 -4.80 -11.49 8.36
CA GLN A 44 -5.30 -12.31 9.45
C GLN A 44 -5.90 -13.62 8.91
N ASN A 45 -6.76 -13.52 7.88
CA ASN A 45 -7.45 -14.64 7.26
C ASN A 45 -6.64 -15.37 6.18
N LYS A 46 -5.39 -14.98 5.94
CA LYS A 46 -4.49 -15.55 4.92
C LYS A 46 -4.98 -15.40 3.47
N TYR A 47 -5.94 -14.51 3.21
CA TYR A 47 -6.28 -14.08 1.85
C TYR A 47 -5.17 -13.25 1.22
N ARG A 48 -4.37 -12.54 2.04
CA ARG A 48 -3.10 -11.94 1.64
C ARG A 48 -1.96 -12.67 2.35
N GLN A 49 -1.11 -13.33 1.58
CA GLN A 49 0.08 -13.98 2.14
C GLN A 49 1.11 -12.92 2.54
N ASN A 50 1.47 -12.88 3.83
CA ASN A 50 2.52 -12.03 4.38
C ASN A 50 2.99 -12.59 5.73
N PRO A 51 3.89 -13.60 5.73
CA PRO A 51 4.35 -14.25 6.95
C PRO A 51 4.87 -13.31 8.02
N THR A 52 5.57 -12.25 7.62
CA THR A 52 6.10 -11.22 8.54
C THR A 52 5.00 -10.49 9.30
N MET A 53 3.86 -10.23 8.66
CA MET A 53 2.74 -9.51 9.29
C MET A 53 1.73 -10.42 10.01
N TYR A 54 1.85 -11.75 9.92
CA TYR A 54 0.89 -12.67 10.53
C TYR A 54 0.71 -12.46 12.04
N PRO A 55 1.78 -12.39 12.86
CA PRO A 55 1.62 -12.20 14.29
C PRO A 55 0.95 -10.85 14.63
N PHE A 56 1.27 -9.80 13.87
CA PHE A 56 0.78 -8.44 14.13
C PHE A 56 -0.66 -8.20 13.65
N SER A 57 -1.20 -9.10 12.81
CA SER A 57 -2.62 -9.11 12.43
C SER A 57 -3.48 -9.99 13.36
N ASP A 58 -2.85 -10.73 14.28
CA ASP A 58 -3.55 -11.64 15.17
C ASP A 58 -4.36 -10.86 16.23
N PRO A 59 -5.65 -11.20 16.45
CA PRO A 59 -6.50 -10.54 17.44
C PRO A 59 -5.92 -10.51 18.86
N GLN A 60 -5.19 -11.56 19.27
CA GLN A 60 -4.57 -11.63 20.60
C GLN A 60 -3.39 -10.67 20.73
N THR A 61 -2.68 -10.42 19.63
CA THR A 61 -1.54 -9.49 19.60
C THR A 61 -2.00 -8.04 19.47
N ILE A 62 -2.95 -7.77 18.58
CA ILE A 62 -3.41 -6.39 18.31
C ILE A 62 -4.33 -5.84 19.41
N GLY A 63 -4.98 -6.72 20.20
CA GLY A 63 -5.96 -6.33 21.23
C GLY A 63 -7.41 -6.38 20.75
N GLY A 64 -7.73 -7.21 19.75
CA GLY A 64 -9.08 -7.45 19.25
C GLY A 64 -9.56 -6.48 18.17
N ALA A 65 -10.86 -6.57 17.84
CA ALA A 65 -11.44 -5.84 16.71
C ALA A 65 -11.45 -4.31 16.92
N GLN A 66 -11.73 -3.84 18.14
CA GLN A 66 -11.72 -2.41 18.43
C GLN A 66 -10.32 -1.83 18.31
N ALA A 67 -9.30 -2.50 18.86
CA ALA A 67 -7.92 -2.05 18.75
C ALA A 67 -7.44 -1.99 17.28
N MET A 68 -7.92 -2.90 16.42
CA MET A 68 -7.66 -2.84 14.98
C MET A 68 -8.28 -1.58 14.32
N ILE A 69 -9.51 -1.22 14.69
CA ILE A 69 -10.18 -0.01 14.18
C ILE A 69 -9.44 1.24 14.66
N ASP A 70 -9.05 1.26 15.93
CA ASP A 70 -8.36 2.35 16.60
C ASP A 70 -6.97 2.60 15.99
N VAL A 71 -6.17 1.54 15.79
CA VAL A 71 -4.84 1.67 15.16
C VAL A 71 -4.96 2.08 13.70
N ALA A 72 -5.98 1.59 12.98
CA ALA A 72 -6.23 2.01 11.61
C ALA A 72 -6.63 3.50 11.51
N ALA A 73 -7.44 4.00 12.45
CA ALA A 73 -7.76 5.42 12.55
C ALA A 73 -6.51 6.25 12.85
N TYR A 74 -5.67 5.77 13.77
CA TYR A 74 -4.41 6.44 14.11
C TYR A 74 -3.45 6.50 12.91
N ILE A 75 -3.27 5.38 12.20
CA ILE A 75 -2.46 5.31 10.97
C ILE A 75 -2.95 6.33 9.93
N GLN A 76 -4.26 6.45 9.75
CA GLN A 76 -4.84 7.46 8.86
C GLN A 76 -4.51 8.91 9.31
N SER A 77 -4.44 9.16 10.61
CA SER A 77 -4.10 10.49 11.16
C SER A 77 -2.61 10.85 11.07
N LEU A 78 -1.73 9.87 10.85
CA LEU A 78 -0.30 10.15 10.69
C LEU A 78 -0.06 11.00 9.44
N PRO A 79 0.85 11.99 9.50
CA PRO A 79 1.12 12.86 8.38
C PRO A 79 1.75 12.10 7.21
N SER A 80 1.43 12.52 5.99
CA SER A 80 2.13 12.07 4.79
C SER A 80 3.45 12.82 4.64
N SER A 81 4.39 12.22 3.91
CA SER A 81 5.69 12.81 3.59
C SER A 81 6.02 12.48 2.13
N PRO A 82 6.41 13.46 1.30
CA PRO A 82 6.82 13.20 -0.09
C PRO A 82 8.24 12.63 -0.20
N ASP A 83 8.94 12.41 0.92
CA ASP A 83 10.28 11.82 0.95
C ASP A 83 10.21 10.30 0.72
N ASN A 84 9.92 9.95 -0.53
CA ASN A 84 9.74 8.59 -0.98
C ASN A 84 11.00 8.12 -1.70
N GLY A 85 11.34 6.84 -1.58
CA GLY A 85 12.22 6.21 -2.57
C GLY A 85 11.58 6.27 -3.94
N VAL A 86 12.20 6.99 -4.87
CA VAL A 86 11.78 7.11 -6.27
C VAL A 86 12.66 6.25 -7.19
N GLY A 87 12.14 5.88 -8.36
CA GLY A 87 12.89 5.13 -9.37
C GLY A 87 13.95 5.97 -10.10
N SER A 88 14.48 5.44 -11.21
CA SER A 88 15.55 6.11 -11.98
C SER A 88 15.09 7.36 -12.73
N GLY A 89 13.80 7.42 -13.10
CA GLY A 89 13.20 8.47 -13.91
C GLY A 89 13.22 8.18 -15.42
N ASP A 90 13.74 7.04 -15.86
CA ASP A 90 13.95 6.75 -17.29
C ASP A 90 12.64 6.53 -18.06
N GLY A 91 11.58 6.11 -17.36
CA GLY A 91 10.30 5.69 -17.94
C GLY A 91 9.11 6.58 -17.66
N LEU A 92 9.32 7.81 -17.17
CA LEU A 92 8.24 8.65 -16.63
C LEU A 92 7.13 8.95 -17.63
N GLU A 93 7.46 9.14 -18.90
CA GLU A 93 6.44 9.41 -19.92
C GLU A 93 5.55 8.18 -20.16
N ASN A 94 6.14 6.99 -20.23
CA ASN A 94 5.38 5.74 -20.33
C ASN A 94 4.52 5.53 -19.06
N GLY A 95 5.13 5.64 -17.88
CA GLY A 95 4.45 5.49 -16.59
C GLY A 95 3.28 6.47 -16.43
N LYS A 96 3.45 7.72 -16.84
CA LYS A 96 2.39 8.73 -16.88
C LYS A 96 1.24 8.32 -17.79
N ASN A 97 1.52 7.92 -19.02
CA ASN A 97 0.50 7.52 -19.98
C ASN A 97 -0.25 6.27 -19.50
N LEU A 98 0.45 5.28 -18.96
CA LEU A 98 -0.16 4.10 -18.36
C LEU A 98 -1.06 4.48 -17.17
N TYR A 99 -0.57 5.36 -16.28
CA TYR A 99 -1.32 5.77 -15.10
C TYR A 99 -2.62 6.51 -15.45
N LEU A 100 -2.52 7.51 -16.33
CA LEU A 100 -3.65 8.34 -16.72
C LEU A 100 -4.76 7.53 -17.39
N ASN A 101 -4.39 6.57 -18.25
CA ASN A 101 -5.34 5.77 -19.01
C ASN A 101 -5.96 4.62 -18.21
N ASN A 102 -5.26 4.07 -17.21
CA ASN A 102 -5.66 2.81 -16.58
C ASN A 102 -5.95 2.92 -15.08
N CYS A 103 -5.33 3.87 -14.36
CA CYS A 103 -5.27 3.82 -12.89
C CYS A 103 -6.13 4.89 -12.21
N THR A 104 -6.31 6.04 -12.85
CA THR A 104 -6.97 7.23 -12.27
C THR A 104 -8.42 6.99 -11.85
N GLY A 105 -9.13 6.08 -12.53
CA GLY A 105 -10.53 5.75 -12.21
C GLY A 105 -10.73 5.18 -10.81
N CYS A 106 -9.70 4.56 -10.21
CA CYS A 106 -9.76 4.02 -8.85
C CYS A 106 -8.79 4.71 -7.90
N HIS A 107 -7.60 5.08 -8.38
CA HIS A 107 -6.56 5.67 -7.53
C HIS A 107 -6.55 7.21 -7.53
N SER A 108 -7.46 7.86 -8.26
CA SER A 108 -7.52 9.32 -8.41
C SER A 108 -6.30 9.90 -9.15
N TYR A 109 -6.32 11.20 -9.45
CA TYR A 109 -5.32 11.81 -10.34
C TYR A 109 -3.90 11.83 -9.75
N GLN A 110 -3.76 11.98 -8.44
CA GLN A 110 -2.47 12.00 -7.75
C GLN A 110 -2.30 10.82 -6.78
N GLY A 111 -3.00 9.71 -7.01
CA GLY A 111 -2.82 8.49 -6.21
C GLY A 111 -3.49 8.55 -4.83
N GLU A 112 -4.44 9.45 -4.60
CA GLU A 112 -5.14 9.62 -3.33
C GLU A 112 -6.03 8.43 -2.98
N GLY A 113 -6.47 7.65 -3.97
CA GLY A 113 -7.41 6.55 -3.76
C GLY A 113 -8.80 7.02 -3.36
N ASN A 114 -9.59 6.11 -2.77
CA ASN A 114 -10.95 6.37 -2.33
C ASN A 114 -11.30 5.49 -1.13
N ALA A 115 -11.53 6.11 0.03
CA ALA A 115 -11.83 5.39 1.27
C ALA A 115 -13.14 4.60 1.22
N GLN A 116 -14.18 5.13 0.57
CA GLN A 116 -15.52 4.50 0.51
C GLN A 116 -15.49 3.21 -0.31
N ASN A 117 -14.77 3.22 -1.44
CA ASN A 117 -14.60 2.07 -2.33
C ASN A 117 -13.39 1.19 -1.95
N VAL A 118 -12.70 1.52 -0.85
CA VAL A 118 -11.52 0.81 -0.35
C VAL A 118 -10.40 0.73 -1.41
N PHE A 119 -10.25 1.79 -2.20
CA PHE A 119 -9.13 1.95 -3.12
C PHE A 119 -7.96 2.58 -2.36
N PRO A 120 -6.78 1.93 -2.32
CA PRO A 120 -5.69 2.39 -1.50
C PRO A 120 -5.13 3.70 -2.05
N ARG A 121 -4.73 4.57 -1.12
CA ARG A 121 -3.78 5.65 -1.40
C ARG A 121 -2.45 5.02 -1.82
N ILE A 122 -1.96 5.41 -2.98
CA ILE A 122 -0.65 4.99 -3.53
C ILE A 122 0.33 6.17 -3.67
N LYS A 123 -0.17 7.40 -3.47
CA LYS A 123 0.64 8.60 -3.24
C LYS A 123 1.62 8.37 -2.10
N ASP A 124 2.79 8.99 -2.19
CA ASP A 124 3.89 8.90 -1.23
C ASP A 124 4.39 7.49 -0.91
N GLN A 125 4.11 6.50 -1.75
CA GLN A 125 4.60 5.15 -1.51
C GLN A 125 5.97 4.95 -2.16
N HIS A 126 6.80 4.14 -1.52
CA HIS A 126 8.13 3.81 -2.06
C HIS A 126 8.02 3.02 -3.38
N PHE A 127 8.82 3.43 -4.35
CA PHE A 127 9.01 2.77 -5.66
C PHE A 127 9.16 1.25 -5.52
N GLU A 128 10.10 0.80 -4.69
CA GLU A 128 10.40 -0.62 -4.50
C GLU A 128 9.19 -1.42 -3.98
N TYR A 129 8.39 -0.80 -3.11
CA TYR A 129 7.16 -1.43 -2.65
C TYR A 129 6.12 -1.48 -3.77
N LEU A 130 5.90 -0.38 -4.48
CA LEU A 130 4.94 -0.28 -5.59
C LEU A 130 5.26 -1.31 -6.69
N ALA A 131 6.50 -1.32 -7.19
CA ALA A 131 6.96 -2.24 -8.24
C ALA A 131 6.74 -3.70 -7.83
N ARG A 132 7.13 -4.06 -6.60
CA ARG A 132 6.90 -5.42 -6.09
C ARG A 132 5.42 -5.76 -5.94
N GLN A 133 4.58 -4.85 -5.44
CA GLN A 133 3.15 -5.12 -5.31
C GLN A 133 2.47 -5.28 -6.67
N LEU A 134 2.84 -4.47 -7.67
CA LEU A 134 2.33 -4.61 -9.04
C LEU A 134 2.70 -5.98 -9.63
N LYS A 135 3.98 -6.37 -9.54
CA LYS A 135 4.45 -7.69 -10.00
C LYS A 135 3.72 -8.82 -9.27
N TRP A 136 3.62 -8.75 -7.93
CA TRP A 136 2.91 -9.77 -7.15
C TRP A 136 1.43 -9.89 -7.48
N ILE A 137 0.74 -8.79 -7.79
CA ILE A 137 -0.65 -8.84 -8.21
C ILE A 137 -0.74 -9.50 -9.58
N ARG A 138 0.06 -9.04 -10.56
CA ARG A 138 0.09 -9.56 -11.93
C ARG A 138 0.35 -11.07 -11.95
N ASP A 139 1.34 -11.51 -11.19
CA ASP A 139 1.86 -12.88 -11.18
C ASP A 139 1.06 -13.81 -10.25
N GLY A 140 0.02 -13.29 -9.57
CA GLY A 140 -0.86 -14.08 -8.72
C GLY A 140 -0.33 -14.41 -7.32
N TYR A 141 0.83 -13.85 -6.92
CA TYR A 141 1.32 -13.94 -5.54
C TYR A 141 0.47 -13.14 -4.54
N ARG A 142 -0.22 -12.10 -5.01
CA ARG A 142 -1.16 -11.29 -4.20
C ARG A 142 -2.53 -11.22 -4.88
N THR A 143 -3.49 -11.96 -4.34
CA THR A 143 -4.83 -12.12 -4.92
C THR A 143 -5.96 -11.48 -4.10
N ASN A 144 -5.64 -10.80 -3.00
CA ASN A 144 -6.64 -10.17 -2.10
C ASN A 144 -7.25 -8.85 -2.64
N GLY A 145 -6.96 -8.50 -3.89
CA GLY A 145 -7.39 -7.25 -4.54
C GLY A 145 -8.68 -7.38 -5.33
N ASN A 146 -9.18 -6.25 -5.84
CA ASN A 146 -10.24 -6.25 -6.83
C ASN A 146 -9.73 -6.86 -8.15
N SER A 147 -10.50 -7.76 -8.78
CA SER A 147 -10.15 -8.40 -10.05
C SER A 147 -9.90 -7.40 -11.18
N ASN A 148 -10.50 -6.21 -11.12
CA ASN A 148 -10.23 -5.12 -12.06
C ASN A 148 -8.76 -4.68 -12.03
N MET A 149 -8.13 -4.64 -10.84
CA MET A 149 -6.71 -4.29 -10.74
C MET A 149 -5.84 -5.29 -11.52
N LEU A 150 -6.09 -6.59 -11.34
CA LEU A 150 -5.39 -7.63 -12.10
C LEU A 150 -5.66 -7.51 -13.60
N ASN A 151 -6.92 -7.29 -13.99
CA ASN A 151 -7.30 -7.16 -15.41
C ASN A 151 -6.59 -6.00 -16.13
N LEU A 152 -6.30 -4.91 -15.43
CA LEU A 152 -5.57 -3.78 -15.99
C LEU A 152 -4.08 -4.09 -16.21
N ILE A 153 -3.45 -4.84 -15.29
CA ILE A 153 -2.00 -5.03 -15.30
C ILE A 153 -1.52 -6.39 -15.84
N LYS A 154 -2.42 -7.36 -16.04
CA LYS A 154 -2.08 -8.75 -16.42
C LYS A 154 -1.26 -8.87 -17.72
N ASN A 155 -1.39 -7.90 -18.63
CA ASN A 155 -0.69 -7.87 -19.91
C ASN A 155 0.47 -6.87 -19.94
N MET A 156 0.77 -6.20 -18.83
CA MET A 156 1.86 -5.23 -18.74
C MET A 156 3.19 -5.95 -18.56
N SER A 157 4.22 -5.49 -19.29
CA SER A 157 5.58 -5.99 -19.15
C SER A 157 6.18 -5.58 -17.80
N ASP A 158 7.30 -6.20 -17.41
CA ASP A 158 8.04 -5.77 -16.20
C ASP A 158 8.44 -4.30 -16.28
N LYS A 159 8.83 -3.83 -17.46
CA LYS A 159 9.20 -2.44 -17.71
C LYS A 159 8.00 -1.50 -17.53
N ASP A 160 6.81 -1.89 -18.00
CA ASP A 160 5.60 -1.08 -17.80
C ASP A 160 5.23 -0.95 -16.31
N LEU A 161 5.36 -2.03 -15.54
CA LEU A 161 5.10 -2.01 -14.10
C LEU A 161 6.12 -1.17 -13.34
N GLU A 162 7.39 -1.23 -13.74
CA GLU A 162 8.46 -0.39 -13.19
C GLU A 162 8.22 1.09 -13.53
N ASP A 163 7.89 1.41 -14.77
CA ASP A 163 7.60 2.79 -15.21
C ASP A 163 6.39 3.37 -14.48
N LEU A 164 5.34 2.57 -14.28
CA LEU A 164 4.19 2.93 -13.45
C LEU A 164 4.60 3.22 -12.01
N ALA A 165 5.37 2.32 -11.40
CA ALA A 165 5.83 2.50 -10.02
C ALA A 165 6.71 3.74 -9.87
N ASP A 166 7.60 4.01 -10.83
CA ASP A 166 8.49 5.17 -10.82
C ASP A 166 7.68 6.46 -10.92
N TYR A 167 6.75 6.54 -11.87
CA TYR A 167 5.87 7.69 -12.01
C TYR A 167 5.03 7.96 -10.76
N VAL A 168 4.39 6.92 -10.20
CA VAL A 168 3.52 7.04 -9.01
C VAL A 168 4.31 7.40 -7.75
N SER A 169 5.55 6.92 -7.60
CA SER A 169 6.39 7.21 -6.43
C SER A 169 6.74 8.70 -6.28
N ARG A 170 6.49 9.51 -7.31
CA ARG A 170 6.78 10.94 -7.39
C ARG A 170 5.55 11.84 -7.16
N PHE A 171 4.41 11.25 -6.80
CA PHE A 171 3.25 12.01 -6.36
C PHE A 171 3.45 12.57 -4.97
#